data_AF-L9VZZ7-F1
#
_entry.id   AF-L9VZZ7-F1
#
_cell.length_a   1.000
_cell.length_b   1.000
_cell.length_c   1.000
_cell.angle_alpha   90.00
_cell.angle_beta   90.00
_cell.angle_gamma   90.00
#
_symmetry.space_group_name_H-M   'P 1'
#
loop_
_entity.id
_entity.type
_entity.pdbx_description
1 polymer ?
#
loop_
_entity_poly.entity_id
_entity_poly.type
_entity_poly.pdbx_seq_one_letter_code
_entity_poly.pdbx_strand_id
1 'polypeptide(L)'
;MTDLPDPVARELESHDAFEPTTDDDSYELTTTVFDATVTATEAEGKRDGAFRVTVTLPTLDTAVAGEAVAPVVEDGWFETLERRLEDVFTVAHTTTNDEPAIERDATDVTVTLEYVAWDAGEGADDAKALIEYVEGTYAQGIIPGYEYQGAAATLLENAQSRGQQASEGESGGMPM
;
A
#
# COMPACT_ATOMS: atom_id res chain seq x y z
N MET A 1 -4.95 6.73 24.43
CA MET A 1 -6.09 5.81 24.64
C MET A 1 -6.76 5.79 23.29
N THR A 2 -6.45 4.75 22.53
CA THR A 2 -6.79 4.59 21.12
C THR A 2 -8.30 4.51 20.94
N ASP A 3 -8.86 5.28 20.02
CA ASP A 3 -10.28 5.30 19.63
C ASP A 3 -10.65 4.08 18.74
N LEU A 4 -9.66 3.27 18.36
CA LEU A 4 -9.88 1.97 17.73
C LEU A 4 -10.58 0.99 18.69
N PRO A 5 -11.39 0.06 18.15
CA PRO A 5 -11.87 -1.07 18.92
C PRO A 5 -10.72 -1.83 19.59
N ASP A 6 -10.83 -2.13 20.89
CA ASP A 6 -9.84 -2.89 21.66
C ASP A 6 -9.27 -4.14 20.94
N PRO A 7 -10.08 -5.01 20.28
CA PRO A 7 -9.53 -6.17 19.58
C PRO A 7 -8.66 -5.78 18.39
N VAL A 8 -9.01 -4.71 17.66
CA VAL A 8 -8.25 -4.22 16.51
C VAL A 8 -6.94 -3.58 16.95
N ALA A 9 -6.99 -2.71 17.96
CA ALA A 9 -5.79 -2.08 18.50
C ALA A 9 -4.77 -3.14 18.95
N ARG A 10 -5.24 -4.13 19.73
CA ARG A 10 -4.38 -5.21 20.22
C ARG A 10 -3.73 -6.01 19.10
N GLU A 11 -4.48 -6.30 18.04
CA GLU A 11 -3.94 -7.06 16.91
C GLU A 11 -2.86 -6.26 16.17
N LEU A 12 -3.16 -5.00 15.84
CA LEU A 12 -2.20 -4.09 15.18
C LEU A 12 -0.93 -3.89 16.02
N GLU A 13 -1.05 -3.73 17.34
CA GLU A 13 0.11 -3.63 18.26
C GLU A 13 0.97 -4.90 18.26
N SER A 14 0.36 -6.06 18.09
CA SER A 14 1.06 -7.35 18.13
C SER A 14 1.63 -7.77 16.78
N HIS A 15 1.20 -7.12 15.71
CA HIS A 15 1.55 -7.47 14.34
C HIS A 15 2.86 -6.77 13.94
N ASP A 16 3.92 -7.52 13.68
CA ASP A 16 5.29 -7.02 13.50
C ASP A 16 5.48 -6.00 12.35
N ALA A 17 4.53 -5.88 11.43
CA ALA A 17 4.59 -4.92 10.32
C ALA A 17 3.99 -3.54 10.64
N PHE A 18 3.29 -3.39 11.76
CA PHE A 18 2.63 -2.14 12.14
C PHE A 18 3.31 -1.49 13.34
N GLU A 19 3.42 -0.17 13.32
CA GLU A 19 3.84 0.63 14.46
C GLU A 19 2.77 1.67 14.81
N PRO A 20 2.57 1.98 16.10
CA PRO A 20 1.63 3.04 16.49
C PRO A 20 2.19 4.39 16.06
N THR A 21 1.34 5.22 15.46
CA THR A 21 1.72 6.58 15.09
C THR A 21 1.77 7.51 16.31
N THR A 22 2.20 8.76 16.11
CA THR A 22 2.11 9.78 17.17
C THR A 22 0.66 10.14 17.53
N ASP A 23 -0.28 9.91 16.60
CA ASP A 23 -1.71 9.94 16.88
C ASP A 23 -2.10 8.62 17.55
N ASP A 24 -2.75 8.71 18.72
CA ASP A 24 -3.15 7.56 19.54
C ASP A 24 -4.12 6.61 18.81
N ASP A 25 -4.63 7.00 17.63
CA ASP A 25 -5.77 6.40 16.94
C ASP A 25 -5.41 5.82 15.57
N SER A 26 -4.12 5.61 15.29
CA SER A 26 -3.70 5.04 14.01
C SER A 26 -2.38 4.29 14.06
N TYR A 27 -2.22 3.35 13.12
CA TYR A 27 -1.03 2.52 12.96
C TYR A 27 -0.45 2.68 11.56
N GLU A 28 0.87 2.82 11.46
CA GLU A 28 1.57 2.88 10.18
C GLU A 28 2.12 1.51 9.77
N LEU A 29 2.05 1.18 8.48
CA LEU A 29 2.70 -0.02 7.95
C LEU A 29 4.16 0.30 7.62
N THR A 30 5.10 -0.32 8.32
CA THR A 30 6.53 0.01 8.22
C THR A 30 7.27 -0.76 7.13
N THR A 31 6.60 -1.75 6.54
CA THR A 31 7.16 -2.59 5.47
C THR A 31 7.01 -1.99 4.07
N THR A 32 6.22 -0.91 3.93
CA THR A 32 6.10 -0.17 2.67
C THR A 32 6.99 1.07 2.65
N VAL A 33 7.34 1.52 1.45
CA VAL A 33 8.07 2.79 1.25
C VAL A 33 7.16 4.03 1.30
N PHE A 34 5.85 3.82 1.28
CA PHE A 34 4.85 4.88 1.25
C PHE A 34 4.35 5.21 2.66
N ASP A 35 3.78 6.41 2.80
CA ASP A 35 3.02 6.75 3.98
C ASP A 35 1.69 6.00 3.94
N ALA A 36 1.52 5.02 4.83
CA ALA A 36 0.37 4.15 4.86
C ALA A 36 -0.14 3.98 6.29
N THR A 37 -1.38 4.38 6.52
CA THR A 37 -2.00 4.41 7.85
C THR A 37 -3.27 3.57 7.89
N VAL A 38 -3.46 2.85 8.99
CA VAL A 38 -4.63 2.04 9.29
C VAL A 38 -5.34 2.61 10.51
N THR A 39 -6.64 2.82 10.36
CA THR A 39 -7.57 3.21 11.44
C THR A 39 -8.74 2.23 11.44
N ALA A 40 -9.46 2.13 12.56
CA ALA A 40 -10.69 1.36 12.61
C ALA A 40 -11.71 1.95 13.60
N THR A 41 -12.98 1.64 13.37
CA THR A 41 -14.11 2.00 14.23
C THR A 41 -14.95 0.76 14.56
N GLU A 42 -15.84 0.87 15.54
CA GLU A 42 -16.77 -0.22 15.87
C GLU A 42 -17.67 -0.55 14.67
N ALA A 43 -17.79 -1.83 14.33
CA ALA A 43 -18.68 -2.30 13.28
C ALA A 43 -20.01 -2.80 13.82
N GLU A 44 -21.05 -2.79 12.98
CA GLU A 44 -22.36 -3.31 13.36
C GLU A 44 -22.36 -4.84 13.51
N GLY A 45 -23.07 -5.34 14.53
CA GLY A 45 -23.36 -6.76 14.68
C GLY A 45 -22.24 -7.56 15.35
N LYS A 46 -21.72 -8.58 14.65
CA LYS A 46 -20.71 -9.53 15.17
C LYS A 46 -19.33 -9.33 14.54
N ARG A 47 -19.09 -8.16 13.96
CA ARG A 47 -17.85 -7.79 13.30
C ARG A 47 -16.95 -7.10 14.31
N ASP A 48 -15.66 -7.41 14.31
CA ASP A 48 -14.72 -6.84 15.28
C ASP A 48 -14.31 -5.39 14.92
N GLY A 49 -14.45 -4.96 13.66
CA GLY A 49 -14.17 -3.57 13.29
C GLY A 49 -14.45 -3.22 11.83
N ALA A 50 -14.68 -1.93 11.60
CA ALA A 50 -14.71 -1.30 10.29
C ALA A 50 -13.38 -0.58 10.09
N PHE A 51 -12.57 -1.06 9.15
CA PHE A 51 -11.22 -0.62 8.87
C PHE A 51 -11.22 0.45 7.78
N ARG A 52 -10.31 1.40 7.92
CA ARG A 52 -9.98 2.40 6.90
C ARG A 52 -8.47 2.44 6.75
N VAL A 53 -8.01 2.10 5.55
CA VAL A 53 -6.63 2.15 5.12
C VAL A 53 -6.46 3.39 4.23
N THR A 54 -5.44 4.19 4.51
CA THR A 54 -5.07 5.35 3.69
C THR A 54 -3.62 5.21 3.26
N VAL A 55 -3.34 5.30 1.96
CA VAL A 55 -1.99 5.25 1.39
C VAL A 55 -1.74 6.50 0.56
N THR A 56 -0.65 7.21 0.85
CA THR A 56 -0.24 8.40 0.11
C THR A 56 0.93 8.08 -0.81
N LEU A 57 0.70 8.19 -2.11
CA LEU A 57 1.68 7.95 -3.18
C LEU A 57 2.09 9.28 -3.80
N PRO A 58 3.34 9.46 -4.25
CA PRO A 58 3.67 10.61 -5.08
C PRO A 58 3.01 10.46 -6.47
N THR A 59 2.67 11.59 -7.09
CA THR A 59 2.38 11.66 -8.54
C THR A 59 3.61 11.25 -9.34
N LEU A 60 3.40 10.83 -10.60
CA LEU A 60 4.52 10.39 -11.43
C LEU A 60 5.51 11.55 -11.66
N ASP A 61 5.04 12.76 -11.93
CA ASP A 61 5.87 13.97 -12.01
C ASP A 61 6.68 14.24 -10.74
N THR A 62 6.08 14.12 -9.55
CA THR A 62 6.77 14.33 -8.27
C THR A 62 7.86 13.28 -8.03
N ALA A 63 7.63 12.05 -8.49
CA ALA A 63 8.57 10.95 -8.37
C ALA A 63 9.74 11.04 -9.38
N VAL A 64 9.59 11.80 -10.47
CA VAL A 64 10.64 11.97 -11.48
C VAL A 64 11.62 13.07 -11.07
N ALA A 65 12.91 12.81 -11.29
CA ALA A 65 13.99 13.71 -10.97
C ALA A 65 14.45 14.49 -12.22
N GLY A 66 14.65 15.81 -12.07
CA GLY A 66 15.36 16.62 -13.06
C GLY A 66 14.60 16.97 -14.34
N GLU A 67 13.39 16.44 -14.54
CA GLU A 67 12.52 16.79 -15.66
C GLU A 67 11.04 16.71 -15.27
N ALA A 68 10.18 17.36 -16.05
CA ALA A 68 8.74 17.32 -15.86
C ALA A 68 8.11 16.26 -16.75
N VAL A 69 7.15 15.52 -16.21
CA VAL A 69 6.35 14.56 -16.95
C VAL A 69 5.32 15.31 -17.78
N ALA A 70 5.16 14.90 -19.04
CA ALA A 70 4.16 15.53 -19.90
C ALA A 70 2.75 15.27 -19.34
N PRO A 71 1.83 16.25 -19.31
CA PRO A 71 0.51 16.08 -18.71
C PRO A 71 -0.28 14.88 -19.23
N VAL A 72 -0.18 14.60 -20.54
CA VAL A 72 -0.84 13.43 -21.15
C VAL A 72 -0.31 12.09 -20.64
N VAL A 73 0.97 12.04 -20.23
CA VAL A 73 1.60 10.85 -19.66
C VAL A 73 1.17 10.69 -18.19
N GLU A 74 1.17 11.79 -17.44
CA GLU A 74 0.69 11.84 -16.05
C GLU A 74 -0.78 11.39 -15.96
N ASP A 75 -1.65 11.93 -16.81
CA ASP A 75 -3.08 11.57 -16.86
C ASP A 75 -3.28 10.12 -17.26
N GLY A 76 -2.59 9.63 -18.30
CA GLY A 76 -2.71 8.24 -18.71
C GLY A 76 -2.16 7.24 -17.69
N TRP A 77 -1.11 7.63 -16.96
CA TRP A 77 -0.58 6.84 -15.84
C TRP A 77 -1.60 6.76 -14.71
N PHE A 78 -2.16 7.91 -14.29
CA PHE A 78 -3.16 7.97 -13.23
C PHE A 78 -4.43 7.18 -13.56
N GLU A 79 -4.99 7.34 -14.77
CA GLU A 79 -6.15 6.55 -15.22
C GLU A 79 -5.87 5.04 -15.21
N THR A 80 -4.62 4.63 -15.43
CA THR A 80 -4.23 3.21 -15.38
C THR A 80 -4.10 2.72 -13.94
N LEU A 81 -3.57 3.57 -13.05
CA LEU A 81 -3.51 3.29 -11.61
C LEU A 81 -4.92 3.08 -11.05
N GLU A 82 -5.83 4.02 -11.30
CA GLU A 82 -7.24 3.93 -10.89
C GLU A 82 -7.86 2.61 -11.35
N ARG A 83 -7.75 2.28 -12.64
CA ARG A 83 -8.32 1.05 -13.21
C ARG A 83 -7.81 -0.23 -12.59
N ARG A 84 -6.55 -0.25 -12.15
CA ARG A 84 -5.97 -1.44 -11.49
C ARG A 84 -6.41 -1.51 -10.03
N LEU A 85 -6.53 -0.37 -9.37
CA LEU A 85 -6.99 -0.31 -7.99
C LEU A 85 -8.48 -0.60 -7.83
N GLU A 86 -9.30 -0.53 -8.89
CA GLU A 86 -10.69 -1.02 -8.88
C GLU A 86 -10.80 -2.47 -8.38
N ASP A 87 -9.79 -3.31 -8.64
CA ASP A 87 -9.75 -4.72 -8.23
C ASP A 87 -8.92 -4.97 -6.95
N VAL A 88 -8.59 -3.93 -6.16
CA VAL A 88 -7.70 -4.04 -4.99
C VAL A 88 -8.18 -5.04 -3.94
N PHE A 89 -9.50 -5.13 -3.70
CA PHE A 89 -10.05 -6.05 -2.70
C PHE A 89 -9.98 -7.54 -3.10
N THR A 90 -9.51 -7.87 -4.31
CA THR A 90 -9.33 -9.26 -4.72
C THR A 90 -8.22 -9.99 -3.96
N VAL A 91 -7.32 -9.27 -3.28
CA VAL A 91 -6.29 -9.85 -2.42
C VAL A 91 -6.69 -10.01 -0.96
N ALA A 92 -7.81 -9.39 -0.55
CA ALA A 92 -8.29 -9.45 0.83
C ALA A 92 -9.21 -10.65 1.06
N HIS A 93 -9.26 -11.12 2.29
CA HIS A 93 -10.21 -12.12 2.75
C HIS A 93 -11.61 -11.53 2.95
N THR A 94 -11.69 -10.25 3.34
CA THR A 94 -12.96 -9.56 3.50
C THR A 94 -13.80 -9.52 2.22
N THR A 95 -15.11 -9.56 2.39
CA THR A 95 -16.10 -9.50 1.30
C THR A 95 -17.07 -8.34 1.46
N THR A 96 -16.94 -7.57 2.54
CA THR A 96 -17.77 -6.38 2.80
C THR A 96 -16.86 -5.17 2.76
N ASN A 97 -16.86 -4.50 1.61
CA ASN A 97 -16.02 -3.33 1.33
C ASN A 97 -16.82 -2.31 0.52
N ASP A 98 -16.36 -1.07 0.60
CA ASP A 98 -16.80 0.02 -0.27
C ASP A 98 -15.91 0.10 -1.52
N GLU A 99 -16.35 0.85 -2.52
CA GLU A 99 -15.53 1.13 -3.71
C GLU A 99 -14.25 1.90 -3.30
N PRO A 100 -13.08 1.54 -3.83
CA PRO A 100 -11.84 2.25 -3.51
C PRO A 100 -11.94 3.71 -3.95
N ALA A 101 -11.55 4.63 -3.08
CA ALA A 101 -11.49 6.06 -3.40
C ALA A 101 -10.05 6.46 -3.71
N ILE A 102 -9.81 6.98 -4.92
CA ILE A 102 -8.51 7.43 -5.37
C ILE A 102 -8.61 8.91 -5.74
N GLU A 103 -7.91 9.75 -4.99
CA GLU A 103 -7.90 11.20 -5.19
C GLU A 103 -6.49 11.65 -5.57
N ARG A 104 -6.38 12.51 -6.60
CA ARG A 104 -5.09 13.06 -7.04
C ARG A 104 -5.08 14.57 -6.86
N ASP A 105 -4.06 15.04 -6.16
CA ASP A 105 -3.67 16.43 -6.06
C ASP A 105 -2.42 16.71 -6.92
N ALA A 106 -1.83 17.90 -6.77
CA ALA A 106 -0.68 18.31 -7.58
C ALA A 106 0.57 17.45 -7.35
N THR A 107 0.76 16.95 -6.13
CA THR A 107 1.98 16.22 -5.73
C THR A 107 1.71 14.78 -5.36
N ASP A 108 0.50 14.48 -4.88
CA ASP A 108 0.18 13.21 -4.24
C ASP A 108 -1.09 12.58 -4.82
N VAL A 109 -1.16 11.27 -4.70
CA VAL A 109 -2.33 10.43 -4.93
C VAL A 109 -2.66 9.75 -3.61
N THR A 110 -3.85 10.02 -3.07
CA THR A 110 -4.36 9.38 -1.85
C THR A 110 -5.31 8.27 -2.22
N VAL A 111 -4.99 7.05 -1.76
CA VAL A 111 -5.83 5.86 -1.90
C VAL A 111 -6.48 5.57 -0.56
N THR A 112 -7.81 5.57 -0.52
CA THR A 112 -8.60 5.21 0.66
C THR A 112 -9.36 3.91 0.40
N LEU A 113 -9.19 2.92 1.29
CA LEU A 113 -9.83 1.62 1.22
C LEU A 113 -10.59 1.36 2.52
N GLU A 114 -11.89 1.10 2.41
CA GLU A 114 -12.78 0.92 3.55
C GLU A 114 -13.45 -0.46 3.48
N TYR A 115 -13.40 -1.20 4.59
CA TYR A 115 -13.96 -2.54 4.68
C TYR A 115 -14.31 -2.95 6.10
N VAL A 116 -15.12 -3.99 6.23
CA VAL A 116 -15.56 -4.53 7.51
C VAL A 116 -15.03 -5.95 7.68
N ALA A 117 -14.23 -6.17 8.72
CA ALA A 117 -13.59 -7.47 8.99
C ALA A 117 -14.42 -8.31 9.97
N TRP A 118 -14.43 -9.63 9.79
CA TRP A 118 -15.10 -10.54 10.72
C TRP A 118 -14.43 -10.57 12.09
N ASP A 119 -13.12 -10.65 12.09
CA ASP A 119 -12.28 -10.59 13.27
C ASP A 119 -11.11 -9.62 13.05
N ALA A 120 -10.53 -9.14 14.15
CA ALA A 120 -9.43 -8.18 14.12
C ALA A 120 -8.16 -8.71 13.41
N GLY A 121 -7.88 -10.01 13.54
CA GLY A 121 -6.77 -10.70 12.88
C GLY A 121 -6.85 -10.59 11.36
N GLU A 122 -7.94 -11.12 10.81
CA GLU A 122 -8.24 -11.01 9.37
C GLU A 122 -8.21 -9.55 8.90
N GLY A 123 -8.74 -8.64 9.71
CA GLY A 123 -8.73 -7.21 9.40
C GLY A 123 -7.33 -6.60 9.28
N ALA A 124 -6.41 -6.94 10.19
CA ALA A 124 -5.03 -6.45 10.13
C ALA A 124 -4.22 -7.07 8.99
N ASP A 125 -4.39 -8.38 8.73
CA ASP A 125 -3.77 -9.07 7.60
C ASP A 125 -4.25 -8.49 6.26
N ASP A 126 -5.56 -8.25 6.13
CA ASP A 126 -6.15 -7.62 4.95
C ASP A 126 -5.60 -6.20 4.75
N ALA A 127 -5.46 -5.41 5.82
CA ALA A 127 -4.90 -4.06 5.73
C ALA A 127 -3.51 -4.08 5.10
N LYS A 128 -2.64 -4.97 5.58
CA LYS A 128 -1.29 -5.14 5.03
C LYS A 128 -1.34 -5.56 3.55
N ALA A 129 -2.11 -6.60 3.23
CA ALA A 129 -2.21 -7.12 1.86
C ALA A 129 -2.69 -6.04 0.87
N LEU A 130 -3.67 -5.22 1.29
CA LEU A 130 -4.19 -4.11 0.49
C LEU A 130 -3.12 -3.03 0.26
N ILE A 131 -2.36 -2.63 1.29
CA ILE A 131 -1.28 -1.64 1.16
C ILE A 131 -0.17 -2.18 0.22
N GLU A 132 0.23 -3.44 0.39
CA GLU A 132 1.21 -4.09 -0.48
C GLU A 132 0.73 -4.18 -1.94
N TYR A 133 -0.57 -4.38 -2.16
CA TYR A 133 -1.16 -4.33 -3.51
C TYR A 133 -1.07 -2.92 -4.12
N VAL A 134 -1.37 -1.88 -3.35
CA VAL A 134 -1.24 -0.49 -3.81
C VAL A 134 0.22 -0.19 -4.18
N GLU A 135 1.17 -0.58 -3.33
CA GLU A 135 2.60 -0.44 -3.61
C GLU A 135 3.01 -1.16 -4.90
N GLY A 136 2.60 -2.43 -5.03
CA GLY A 136 2.87 -3.23 -6.22
C GLY A 136 2.26 -2.64 -7.49
N THR A 137 1.07 -2.04 -7.38
CA THR A 137 0.38 -1.41 -8.51
C THR A 137 1.10 -0.15 -8.96
N TYR A 138 1.54 0.69 -8.01
CA TYR A 138 2.38 1.86 -8.29
C TYR A 138 3.69 1.44 -8.98
N ALA A 139 4.38 0.44 -8.44
CA ALA A 139 5.63 -0.08 -8.99
C ALA A 139 5.47 -0.57 -10.44
N GLN A 140 4.34 -1.23 -10.76
CA GLN A 140 4.02 -1.66 -12.12
C GLN A 140 3.63 -0.50 -13.06
N GLY A 141 3.32 0.67 -12.52
CA GLY A 141 3.02 1.89 -13.26
C GLY A 141 4.26 2.71 -13.63
N ILE A 142 5.43 2.40 -13.06
CA ILE A 142 6.68 3.12 -13.31
C ILE A 142 7.06 3.03 -14.81
N ILE A 143 7.27 4.19 -15.44
CA ILE A 143 7.59 4.30 -16.87
C ILE A 143 9.11 4.28 -17.08
N PRO A 144 9.66 3.37 -17.91
CA PRO A 144 11.08 3.36 -18.25
C PRO A 144 11.52 4.63 -18.98
N GLY A 145 12.74 5.08 -18.72
CA GLY A 145 13.37 6.22 -19.40
C GLY A 145 13.44 7.49 -18.57
N TYR A 146 12.73 7.57 -17.44
CA TYR A 146 12.87 8.61 -16.44
C TYR A 146 13.89 8.23 -15.36
N GLU A 147 14.50 9.24 -14.77
CA GLU A 147 15.23 9.11 -13.50
C GLU A 147 14.25 9.36 -12.35
N TYR A 148 14.28 8.50 -11.33
CA TYR A 148 13.33 8.56 -10.21
C TYR A 148 14.01 8.97 -8.91
N GLN A 149 13.23 9.57 -8.00
CA GLN A 149 13.62 9.95 -6.65
C GLN A 149 12.61 9.44 -5.61
N GLY A 150 12.97 9.56 -4.33
CA GLY A 150 12.08 9.21 -3.20
C GLY A 150 11.63 7.75 -3.23
N ALA A 151 10.36 7.53 -2.89
CA ALA A 151 9.77 6.19 -2.80
C ALA A 151 9.89 5.38 -4.09
N ALA A 152 9.74 6.02 -5.25
CA ALA A 152 9.85 5.34 -6.55
C ALA A 152 11.27 4.81 -6.82
N ALA A 153 12.30 5.58 -6.45
CA ALA A 153 13.69 5.11 -6.54
C ALA A 153 13.93 3.89 -5.62
N THR A 154 13.46 3.96 -4.38
CA THR A 154 13.60 2.86 -3.42
C THR A 154 12.89 1.58 -3.90
N LEU A 155 11.71 1.69 -4.52
CA LEU A 155 11.03 0.54 -5.13
C LEU A 155 11.86 -0.10 -6.24
N LEU A 156 12.45 0.71 -7.12
CA LEU A 156 13.30 0.21 -8.20
C LEU A 156 14.56 -0.48 -7.67
N GLU A 157 15.18 0.06 -6.64
CA GLU A 157 16.34 -0.56 -5.96
C GLU A 157 15.98 -1.89 -5.30
N ASN A 158 14.84 -1.94 -4.61
CA ASN A 158 14.32 -3.17 -3.98
C ASN A 158 14.02 -4.25 -5.03
N ALA A 159 13.36 -3.89 -6.13
CA ALA A 159 13.03 -4.81 -7.22
C ALA A 159 14.28 -5.38 -7.88
N GLN A 160 15.27 -4.53 -8.16
CA GLN A 160 16.57 -4.95 -8.70
C GLN A 160 17.26 -5.94 -7.75
N SER A 161 17.31 -5.62 -6.46
CA SER A 161 17.98 -6.45 -5.43
C SER A 161 17.36 -7.84 -5.33
N ARG A 162 16.03 -7.95 -5.42
CA ARG A 162 15.31 -9.23 -5.43
C ARG A 162 15.61 -10.05 -6.69
N GLY A 163 15.70 -9.40 -7.85
CA GLY A 163 16.07 -10.06 -9.12
C GLY A 163 17.49 -10.63 -9.14
N GLN A 164 18.43 -9.96 -8.47
CA GLN A 164 19.83 -10.42 -8.36
C GLN A 164 19.94 -11.66 -7.46
N GLN A 165 19.27 -11.66 -6.31
CA GLN A 165 19.23 -12.81 -5.40
C GLN A 165 18.63 -14.07 -6.05
N ALA A 166 17.61 -13.91 -6.89
CA ALA A 166 17.03 -15.02 -7.65
C ALA A 166 18.01 -15.58 -8.69
N SER A 167 18.84 -14.73 -9.30
CA SER A 167 19.86 -15.14 -10.28
C SER A 167 21.12 -15.74 -9.64
N GLU A 168 21.47 -15.35 -8.42
CA GLU A 168 22.64 -15.85 -7.69
C GLU A 168 22.38 -17.22 -7.03
N GLY A 169 21.12 -17.56 -6.75
CA GLY A 169 20.69 -18.87 -6.26
C GLY A 169 20.80 -20.03 -7.28
N GLU A 170 21.03 -19.73 -8.57
CA GLU A 170 21.12 -20.73 -9.65
C GLU A 170 22.55 -21.09 -10.06
N SER A 171 23.58 -20.38 -9.56
CA SER A 171 24.99 -20.63 -9.92
C SER A 171 25.75 -21.46 -8.88
N GLY A 172 25.11 -22.50 -8.33
CA GLY A 172 25.65 -23.28 -7.21
C GLY A 172 25.37 -24.78 -7.30
N GLY A 173 25.70 -25.46 -8.39
CA GLY A 173 25.76 -26.93 -8.34
C GLY A 173 25.76 -27.70 -9.66
N MET A 174 26.90 -27.79 -10.34
CA MET A 174 27.22 -28.99 -11.13
C MET A 174 28.60 -29.53 -10.71
N PRO A 175 28.67 -30.57 -9.86
CA PRO A 175 29.89 -31.32 -9.68
C PRO A 175 30.11 -32.24 -10.90
N MET A 176 31.36 -32.30 -11.37
CA MET A 176 31.89 -33.27 -12.34
C MET A 176 32.16 -34.62 -11.67
#